data_AF-A0A2U1JRG8-F1
#
_entry.id   AF-A0A2U1JRG8-F1
#
_cell.length_a   1.000
_cell.length_b   1.000
_cell.length_c   1.000
_cell.angle_alpha   90.00
_cell.angle_beta   90.00
_cell.angle_gamma   90.00
#
_symmetry.space_group_name_H-M   'P 1'
#
loop_
_entity.id
_entity.type
_entity.pdbx_description
1 polymer ?
#
loop_
_entity_poly.entity_id
_entity_poly.type
_entity_poly.pdbx_seq_one_letter_code
_entity_poly.pdbx_strand_id
1 'polypeptide(L)'
;MKLKEKKMNSKLLKLKTIGSTEKLVLMLILDFPSIGIFNLRAGDMAKELGTTRKIILETIENLRVVGYIKTKVVSECYSRTTELTSDFLMLINEGG
;
A
#
# COMPACT_ATOMS: atom_id res chain seq x y z
N MET A 1 3.81 -24.11 0.51
CA MET A 1 3.98 -22.81 1.19
C MET A 1 2.73 -22.58 2.03
N LYS A 2 2.81 -22.69 3.37
CA LYS A 2 1.65 -22.52 4.24
C LYS A 2 1.34 -21.02 4.34
N LEU A 3 0.19 -20.59 3.83
CA LEU A 3 -0.38 -19.27 4.13
C LEU A 3 -0.63 -19.22 5.64
N LYS A 4 0.28 -18.59 6.39
CA LYS A 4 -0.06 -18.13 7.75
C LYS A 4 -1.24 -17.18 7.58
N GLU A 5 -2.32 -17.39 8.32
CA GLU A 5 -3.43 -16.43 8.40
C GLU A 5 -2.85 -15.04 8.71
N LYS A 6 -2.77 -14.18 7.68
CA LYS A 6 -2.37 -12.80 7.85
C LYS A 6 -3.51 -12.12 8.58
N LYS A 7 -3.37 -12.02 9.90
CA LYS A 7 -4.31 -11.30 10.74
C LYS A 7 -4.26 -9.83 10.29
N MET A 8 -5.25 -9.42 9.51
CA MET A 8 -5.39 -8.04 9.04
C MET A 8 -5.28 -7.12 10.25
N ASN A 9 -4.40 -6.11 10.18
CA ASN A 9 -4.26 -5.15 11.26
C ASN A 9 -5.63 -4.48 11.47
N SER A 10 -6.30 -4.79 12.58
CA SER A 10 -7.66 -4.33 12.86
C SER A 10 -7.76 -2.81 12.96
N LYS A 11 -6.65 -2.10 13.14
CA LYS A 11 -6.58 -0.63 13.08
C LYS A 11 -6.70 -0.10 11.66
N LEU A 12 -6.18 -0.83 10.68
CA LEU A 12 -6.29 -0.48 9.26
C LEU A 12 -7.76 -0.53 8.78
N LEU A 13 -8.54 -1.46 9.33
CA LEU A 13 -10.00 -1.52 9.13
C LEU A 13 -10.74 -0.30 9.68
N LYS A 14 -10.23 0.32 10.75
CA LYS A 14 -10.84 1.47 11.45
C LYS A 14 -10.57 2.81 10.75
N LEU A 15 -9.70 2.85 9.76
CA LEU A 15 -9.45 4.05 8.96
C LEU A 15 -10.71 4.45 8.19
N LYS A 16 -11.31 5.60 8.53
CA LYS A 16 -12.50 6.14 7.84
C LYS A 16 -12.16 7.05 6.66
N THR A 17 -10.90 7.47 6.57
CA THR A 17 -10.35 8.38 5.55
C THR A 17 -10.16 7.73 4.19
N ILE A 18 -10.25 6.41 4.10
CA ILE A 18 -9.95 5.63 2.90
C ILE A 18 -10.95 4.48 2.72
N GLY A 19 -11.15 4.07 1.46
CA GLY A 19 -12.06 2.98 1.09
C GLY A 19 -11.47 1.59 1.28
N SER A 20 -12.25 0.57 0.92
CA SER A 20 -11.85 -0.84 1.06
C SER A 20 -10.67 -1.20 0.15
N THR A 21 -10.62 -0.66 -1.06
CA THR A 21 -9.53 -0.92 -2.02
C THR A 21 -8.21 -0.33 -1.52
N GLU A 22 -8.22 0.90 -1.00
CA GLU A 22 -7.08 1.55 -0.36
C GLU A 22 -6.55 0.72 0.82
N LYS A 23 -7.45 0.16 1.63
CA LYS A 23 -7.06 -0.69 2.76
C LYS A 23 -6.37 -1.97 2.28
N LEU A 24 -6.94 -2.65 1.29
CA LEU A 24 -6.34 -3.85 0.70
C LEU A 24 -4.98 -3.55 0.07
N VAL A 25 -4.84 -2.44 -0.65
CA VAL A 25 -3.55 -2.00 -1.19
C VAL A 25 -2.55 -1.73 -0.07
N LEU A 26 -2.91 -0.98 0.98
CA LEU A 26 -2.02 -0.75 2.13
C LEU A 26 -1.59 -2.04 2.82
N MET A 27 -2.46 -3.05 2.92
CA MET A 27 -2.05 -4.36 3.45
C MET A 27 -0.96 -5.00 2.61
N LEU A 28 -1.12 -5.00 1.29
CA LEU A 28 -0.09 -5.51 0.38
C LEU A 28 1.22 -4.72 0.54
N ILE A 29 1.16 -3.41 0.78
CA ILE A 29 2.35 -2.58 1.04
C ILE A 29 3.02 -2.97 2.36
N LEU A 30 2.23 -3.14 3.42
CA LEU A 30 2.72 -3.53 4.75
C LEU A 30 3.39 -4.91 4.75
N ASP A 31 2.89 -5.82 3.92
CA ASP A 31 3.43 -7.18 3.79
C ASP A 31 4.75 -7.23 3.00
N PHE A 32 5.05 -6.19 2.23
CA PHE A 32 6.30 -6.04 1.49
C PHE A 32 6.98 -4.72 1.84
N PRO A 33 7.39 -4.53 3.11
CA PRO A 33 8.02 -3.29 3.51
C PRO A 33 9.39 -3.23 2.85
N SER A 34 9.70 -2.05 2.29
CA SER A 34 10.93 -1.66 1.60
C SER A 34 11.02 -1.98 0.09
N ILE A 35 11.02 -0.90 -0.70
CA ILE A 35 11.78 -0.77 -1.96
C ILE A 35 11.31 -1.71 -3.09
N GLY A 36 9.99 -1.87 -3.23
CA GLY A 36 9.42 -2.43 -4.45
C GLY A 36 9.38 -1.40 -5.57
N ILE A 37 9.94 -1.73 -6.74
CA ILE A 37 9.69 -1.04 -8.01
C ILE A 37 8.18 -1.16 -8.30
N PHE A 38 7.42 -0.15 -7.91
CA PHE A 38 5.97 -0.24 -7.74
C PHE A 38 5.21 -0.29 -9.06
N ASN A 39 5.76 0.34 -10.10
CA ASN A 39 5.22 0.21 -11.45
C ASN A 39 5.20 -1.27 -11.91
N LEU A 40 6.17 -2.08 -11.48
CA LEU A 40 6.20 -3.51 -11.80
C LEU A 40 5.16 -4.28 -10.97
N ARG A 41 5.01 -3.95 -9.68
CA ARG A 41 4.08 -4.65 -8.79
C ARG A 41 2.62 -4.24 -8.93
N ALA A 42 2.31 -3.08 -9.50
CA ALA A 42 0.92 -2.65 -9.70
C ALA A 42 0.13 -3.65 -10.57
N GLY A 43 0.79 -4.36 -11.49
CA GLY A 43 0.19 -5.46 -12.25
C GLY A 43 -0.11 -6.69 -11.39
N ASP A 44 0.83 -7.08 -10.53
CA ASP A 44 0.66 -8.22 -9.62
C ASP A 44 -0.44 -7.94 -8.58
N MET A 45 -0.45 -6.73 -7.99
CA MET A 45 -1.50 -6.28 -7.08
C MET A 45 -2.87 -6.26 -7.77
N ALA A 46 -2.93 -5.82 -9.02
CA ALA A 46 -4.17 -5.83 -9.79
C ALA A 46 -4.69 -7.25 -9.98
N LYS A 47 -3.80 -8.20 -10.30
CA LYS A 47 -4.14 -9.62 -10.43
C LYS A 47 -4.60 -10.23 -9.10
N GLU A 48 -3.91 -9.92 -8.00
CA GLU A 48 -4.24 -10.42 -6.66
C GLU A 48 -5.59 -9.90 -6.15
N LEU A 49 -5.87 -8.62 -6.39
CA LEU A 49 -7.11 -7.97 -5.96
C LEU A 49 -8.27 -8.11 -6.97
N GLY A 50 -8.06 -8.82 -8.09
CA GLY A 50 -9.08 -8.98 -9.12
C GLY A 50 -9.54 -7.66 -9.75
N THR A 51 -8.61 -6.72 -9.92
CA THR A 51 -8.88 -5.36 -10.42
C THR A 51 -7.93 -5.00 -11.57
N THR A 52 -7.96 -3.73 -12.01
CA THR A 52 -7.08 -3.24 -13.08
C THR A 52 -5.87 -2.50 -12.52
N ARG A 53 -4.76 -2.53 -13.27
CA ARG A 53 -3.57 -1.73 -12.95
C ARG A 53 -3.88 -0.24 -12.81
N LYS A 54 -4.83 0.27 -13.60
CA LYS A 54 -5.29 1.66 -13.52
C LYS A 54 -5.86 1.98 -12.14
N ILE A 55 -6.76 1.14 -11.64
CA ILE A 55 -7.37 1.29 -10.31
C ILE A 55 -6.30 1.25 -9.22
N ILE A 56 -5.34 0.31 -9.30
CA ILE A 56 -4.23 0.25 -8.33
C ILE A 56 -3.42 1.55 -8.31
N LEU A 57 -3.09 2.10 -9.48
CA LEU A 57 -2.34 3.36 -9.58
C LEU A 57 -3.13 4.55 -9.02
N GLU A 58 -4.43 4.62 -9.27
CA GLU A 58 -5.32 5.63 -8.68
C GLU A 58 -5.40 5.51 -7.16
N THR A 59 -5.55 4.28 -6.65
CA THR A 59 -5.55 3.99 -5.21
C THR A 59 -4.24 4.41 -4.54
N ILE A 60 -3.09 4.16 -5.18
CA ILE A 60 -1.79 4.61 -4.68
C ILE A 60 -1.72 6.15 -4.65
N GLU A 61 -2.21 6.81 -5.70
CA GLU A 61 -2.23 8.28 -5.71
C GLU A 61 -3.11 8.83 -4.58
N ASN A 62 -4.27 8.24 -4.34
CA ASN A 62 -5.13 8.61 -3.21
C ASN A 62 -4.42 8.42 -1.86
N LEU A 63 -3.73 7.30 -1.66
CA LEU A 63 -2.96 7.03 -0.44
C LEU A 63 -1.79 8.01 -0.24
N ARG A 64 -1.19 8.48 -1.34
CA ARG A 64 -0.18 9.54 -1.33
C ARG A 64 -0.79 10.88 -0.91
N VAL A 65 -1.94 11.24 -1.48
CA VAL A 65 -2.66 12.49 -1.18
C VAL A 65 -3.11 12.54 0.29
N VAL A 66 -3.59 11.42 0.84
CA VAL A 66 -3.96 11.31 2.26
C VAL A 66 -2.73 11.29 3.19
N GLY A 67 -1.52 11.15 2.63
CA GLY A 67 -0.26 11.23 3.39
C GLY A 67 0.14 9.91 4.06
N TYR A 68 -0.46 8.78 3.68
CA TYR A 68 -0.13 7.48 4.25
C TYR A 68 1.11 6.84 3.62
N ILE A 69 1.41 7.24 2.38
CA ILE A 69 2.61 6.84 1.67
C ILE A 69 3.32 8.03 1.03
N LYS A 70 4.61 7.88 0.81
CA LYS A 70 5.42 8.72 -0.07
C LYS A 70 5.87 7.90 -1.27
N THR A 71 5.90 8.52 -2.43
CA THR A 71 6.44 7.90 -3.65
C THR A 71 7.68 8.66 -4.10
N LYS A 72 8.69 7.92 -4.57
CA LYS A 72 9.94 8.49 -5.12
C LYS A 72 10.20 7.90 -6.49
N VAL A 73 10.54 8.73 -7.46
CA VAL A 73 10.99 8.24 -8.77
C VAL A 73 12.46 7.83 -8.66
N VAL A 74 12.76 6.62 -9.09
CA VAL A 74 14.11 6.10 -9.26
C VAL A 74 14.45 6.19 -10.74
N SER A 75 15.32 7.14 -11.08
CA SER A 75 15.72 7.45 -12.46
C SER A 75 16.40 6.28 -13.16
N GLU A 76 17.20 5.51 -12.41
CA GLU A 76 17.99 4.38 -12.90
C GLU A 76 17.14 3.23 -13.49
N CYS A 77 15.89 3.09 -13.04
CA CYS A 77 14.99 2.02 -13.47
C CYS A 77 13.62 2.53 -13.98
N TYR A 78 13.51 3.85 -14.25
CA TYR A 78 12.28 4.52 -14.70
C TYR A 78 11.04 4.09 -13.90
N SER A 79 11.21 3.95 -12.60
CA SER A 79 10.14 3.43 -11.74
C SER A 79 9.90 4.28 -10.52
N ARG A 80 8.80 4.00 -9.84
CA ARG A 80 8.44 4.59 -8.56
C ARG A 80 8.70 3.58 -7.46
N THR A 81 9.34 3.99 -6.38
CA THR A 81 9.27 3.30 -5.09
C THR A 81 8.20 3.95 -4.25
N THR A 82 7.66 3.19 -3.29
CA THR A 82 6.67 3.68 -2.33
C THR A 82 7.11 3.28 -0.94
N GLU A 83 6.97 4.20 0.00
CA GLU A 83 7.32 4.03 1.40
C GLU A 83 6.16 4.48 2.27
N LEU A 84 5.92 3.77 3.37
CA LEU A 84 4.93 4.16 4.38
C LEU A 84 5.45 5.39 5.12
N THR A 85 4.58 6.35 5.42
CA THR A 85 4.98 7.52 6.22
C THR A 85 5.12 7.16 7.69
N SER A 86 5.97 7.89 8.41
CA SER A 86 6.09 7.81 9.87
C SER A 86 4.73 7.98 10.55
N ASP A 87 3.94 8.94 10.09
CA ASP A 87 2.65 9.29 10.67
C ASP A 87 1.65 8.16 10.51
N PHE A 88 1.64 7.51 9.34
CA PHE A 88 0.84 6.31 9.13
C PHE A 88 1.32 5.14 9.98
N LEU A 89 2.63 4.91 10.06
CA LEU A 89 3.20 3.86 10.92
C LEU A 89 2.83 4.08 12.38
N MET A 90 2.88 5.32 12.89
CA MET A 90 2.42 5.66 14.23
C MET A 90 0.92 5.37 14.39
N LEU A 91 0.10 5.71 13.41
CA LEU A 91 -1.34 5.47 13.45
C LEU A 91 -1.68 3.96 13.56
N ILE A 92 -0.93 3.09 12.88
CA ILE A 92 -1.19 1.64 12.88
C ILE A 92 -0.41 0.86 13.94
N ASN A 93 0.71 1.39 14.45
CA ASN A 93 1.54 0.74 15.48
C ASN A 93 1.21 1.27 16.87
N GLU A 94 1.12 2.59 17.03
CA GLU A 94 0.69 3.22 18.26
C GLU A 94 -0.82 3.42 18.29
N GLY A 95 -1.31 3.60 19.50
CA GLY A 95 -2.70 3.74 19.87
C GLY A 95 -2.72 3.58 21.36
N GLY A 96 -2.80 4.71 22.06
CA GLY A 96 -3.27 4.75 23.44
C GLY A 96 -4.67 4.18 23.58
#